data_AF-A0A6N2K4U4-F1
#
_entry.id   AF-A0A6N2K4U4-F1
#
_cell.length_a   1.000
_cell.length_b   1.000
_cell.length_c   1.000
_cell.angle_alpha   90.00
_cell.angle_beta   90.00
_cell.angle_gamma   90.00
#
_symmetry.space_group_name_H-M   'P 1'
#
loop_
_entity.id
_entity.type
_entity.pdbx_description
1 polymer ?
#
loop_
_entity_poly.entity_id
_entity_poly.type
_entity_poly.pdbx_seq_one_letter_code
_entity_poly.pdbx_strand_id
1 'polypeptide(L)'
;MFRFFSYYSFLIPFSLLCLCRPSLPARLLPEYSSTVISVDAHTTATWHGFTRFLDAGKGSQVSGMSELKKYFSRFGYLPIPDTNNFTDIFDKQFQSAVLAYQTNLGLPVTGELDSDTISTIVSPRCGVSDTKTHNATFHATKHFAYFYGQPRWVRQAPVVLTYAFSQNNMISYISLNGIRTVFKRAFSRWEQVIPVSFMEIEDYSSADIRIGFYYGDHGDGQPFDGVLGVLAHAFSPENGRFHLDASETWAIDFETVKSRVAVDLESVATHEIGHVLGLAHSSVKEAVMYPSLSPRSKKVGPQD
;
A
#
# COMPACT_ATOMS: atom_id res chain seq x y z
N MET A 1 15.29 -60.50 -78.51
CA MET A 1 14.78 -61.58 -77.64
C MET A 1 13.30 -61.35 -77.45
N PHE A 2 12.48 -62.28 -77.94
CA PHE A 2 11.02 -62.17 -78.03
C PHE A 2 10.31 -62.49 -76.70
N ARG A 3 9.19 -61.79 -76.52
CA ARG A 3 8.00 -61.97 -75.64
C ARG A 3 7.90 -63.25 -74.80
N PHE A 4 7.41 -63.10 -73.56
CA PHE A 4 6.22 -63.82 -73.07
C PHE A 4 5.45 -62.96 -72.05
N PHE A 5 4.13 -62.91 -72.26
CA PHE A 5 3.09 -62.31 -71.41
C PHE A 5 2.74 -63.24 -70.25
N SER A 6 2.26 -62.69 -69.13
CA SER A 6 1.21 -63.34 -68.34
C SER A 6 0.31 -62.29 -67.67
N TYR A 7 -0.99 -62.43 -67.93
CA TYR A 7 -2.10 -61.63 -67.42
C TYR A 7 -2.60 -62.23 -66.11
N TYR A 8 -2.94 -61.40 -65.12
CA TYR A 8 -4.03 -61.72 -64.19
C TYR A 8 -4.93 -60.51 -64.01
N SER A 9 -6.13 -60.62 -64.58
CA SER A 9 -7.28 -59.78 -64.34
C SER A 9 -7.91 -60.17 -63.01
N PHE A 10 -8.22 -59.20 -62.14
CA PHE A 10 -9.27 -59.37 -61.14
C PHE A 10 -10.19 -58.15 -61.15
N LEU A 11 -11.47 -58.47 -61.32
CA LEU A 11 -12.61 -57.58 -61.41
C LEU A 11 -12.99 -57.01 -60.03
N ILE A 12 -13.52 -55.78 -60.11
CA ILE A 12 -13.99 -54.87 -59.06
C ILE A 12 -15.24 -55.44 -58.35
N PRO A 13 -15.55 -55.01 -57.10
CA PRO A 13 -16.75 -54.19 -57.01
C PRO A 13 -16.59 -52.92 -56.17
N PHE A 14 -17.32 -51.93 -56.65
CA PHE A 14 -17.52 -50.58 -56.18
C PHE A 14 -18.31 -50.62 -54.86
N SER A 15 -17.75 -50.11 -53.77
CA SER A 15 -18.46 -49.95 -52.50
C SER A 15 -18.83 -48.48 -52.31
N LEU A 16 -20.14 -48.22 -52.27
CA LEU A 16 -20.77 -46.92 -52.09
C LEU A 16 -20.15 -46.12 -50.93
N LEU A 17 -19.81 -44.86 -51.22
CA LEU A 17 -19.62 -43.80 -50.24
C LEU A 17 -20.93 -43.53 -49.48
N CYS A 18 -21.08 -44.12 -48.29
CA CYS A 18 -22.02 -43.64 -47.29
C CYS A 18 -21.39 -42.44 -46.56
N LEU A 19 -21.94 -41.26 -46.84
CA LEU A 19 -21.71 -40.03 -46.09
C LEU A 19 -22.25 -40.18 -44.67
N CYS A 20 -21.43 -40.71 -43.75
CA CYS A 20 -21.67 -40.54 -42.32
C CYS A 20 -21.22 -39.12 -41.94
N ARG A 21 -22.20 -38.22 -41.78
CA ARG A 21 -22.02 -36.96 -41.06
C ARG A 21 -21.42 -37.29 -39.68
N PRO A 22 -20.32 -36.66 -39.23
CA PRO A 22 -19.98 -36.71 -37.82
C PRO A 22 -21.08 -35.95 -37.07
N SER A 23 -21.98 -36.68 -36.44
CA SER A 23 -22.77 -36.16 -35.33
C SER A 23 -21.78 -35.83 -34.21
N LEU A 24 -21.37 -34.56 -34.16
CA LEU A 24 -20.73 -34.00 -32.98
C LEU A 24 -21.69 -34.25 -31.81
N PRO A 25 -21.30 -34.98 -30.75
CA PRO A 25 -22.06 -34.94 -29.53
C PRO A 25 -22.04 -33.49 -29.06
N ALA A 26 -23.22 -32.88 -28.91
CA ALA A 26 -23.36 -31.62 -28.20
C ALA A 26 -22.75 -31.84 -26.81
N ARG A 27 -21.51 -31.38 -26.61
CA ARG A 27 -20.96 -31.23 -25.28
C ARG A 27 -21.84 -30.19 -24.61
N LEU A 28 -22.73 -30.66 -23.74
CA LEU A 28 -23.29 -29.84 -22.69
C LEU A 28 -22.10 -29.21 -21.98
N LEU A 29 -21.96 -27.89 -22.15
CA LEU A 29 -21.08 -27.11 -21.28
C LEU A 29 -21.50 -27.43 -19.85
N PRO A 30 -20.55 -27.74 -18.93
CA PRO A 30 -20.92 -27.77 -17.54
C PRO A 30 -21.55 -26.42 -17.23
N GLU A 31 -22.76 -26.42 -16.66
CA GLU A 31 -23.35 -25.25 -16.05
C GLU A 31 -22.25 -24.54 -15.27
N TYR A 32 -22.10 -23.25 -15.52
CA TYR A 32 -21.21 -22.37 -14.78
C TYR A 32 -21.70 -22.39 -13.33
N SER A 33 -21.25 -23.39 -12.58
CA SER A 33 -21.30 -23.40 -11.14
C SER A 33 -20.38 -22.27 -10.74
N SER A 34 -20.97 -21.13 -10.44
CA SER A 34 -20.31 -20.04 -9.73
C SER A 34 -19.72 -20.67 -8.48
N THR A 35 -18.45 -21.06 -8.53
CA THR A 35 -17.67 -21.41 -7.36
C THR A 35 -17.65 -20.13 -6.55
N VAL A 36 -18.58 -20.02 -5.60
CA VAL A 36 -18.46 -19.10 -4.49
C VAL A 36 -17.23 -19.60 -3.75
N ILE A 37 -16.09 -18.99 -4.05
CA ILE A 37 -14.90 -19.13 -3.23
C ILE A 37 -15.30 -18.49 -1.91
N SER A 38 -15.71 -19.30 -0.94
CA SER A 38 -15.81 -18.86 0.44
C SER A 38 -14.39 -18.54 0.86
N VAL A 39 -14.07 -17.25 0.91
CA VAL A 39 -12.78 -16.77 1.41
C VAL A 39 -12.66 -17.25 2.85
N ASP A 40 -11.69 -18.13 3.07
CA ASP A 40 -11.36 -18.67 4.38
C ASP A 40 -11.08 -17.50 5.35
N ALA A 41 -11.74 -17.53 6.51
CA ALA A 41 -11.87 -16.41 7.45
C ALA A 41 -10.59 -16.12 8.27
N HIS A 42 -9.40 -16.27 7.67
CA HIS A 42 -8.11 -16.24 8.35
C HIS A 42 -7.09 -15.23 7.83
N THR A 43 -7.48 -14.28 6.97
CA THR A 43 -6.66 -13.09 6.70
C THR A 43 -7.43 -11.82 7.06
N THR A 44 -7.42 -11.45 8.34
CA THR A 44 -7.95 -10.19 8.90
C THR A 44 -7.11 -8.96 8.54
N ALA A 45 -6.27 -9.04 7.51
CA ALA A 45 -5.41 -7.96 7.06
C ALA A 45 -6.18 -7.01 6.14
N THR A 46 -6.19 -5.72 6.47
CA THR A 46 -6.82 -4.69 5.66
C THR A 46 -6.28 -4.70 4.22
N TRP A 47 -7.18 -4.52 3.24
CA TRP A 47 -6.93 -4.49 1.80
C TRP A 47 -6.43 -5.80 1.13
N HIS A 48 -6.20 -6.90 1.85
CA HIS A 48 -5.78 -8.16 1.24
C HIS A 48 -6.76 -8.65 0.13
N GLY A 49 -8.05 -8.33 0.26
CA GLY A 49 -9.07 -8.63 -0.75
C GLY A 49 -8.89 -7.92 -2.10
N PHE A 50 -8.03 -6.89 -2.19
CA PHE A 50 -7.76 -6.19 -3.45
C PHE A 50 -6.91 -7.02 -4.43
N THR A 51 -6.29 -8.11 -3.97
CA THR A 51 -5.61 -9.09 -4.84
C THR A 51 -6.49 -9.63 -5.97
N ARG A 52 -7.82 -9.64 -5.80
CA ARG A 52 -8.80 -10.03 -6.82
C ARG A 52 -8.82 -9.14 -8.08
N PHE A 53 -8.19 -7.96 -8.02
CA PHE A 53 -8.14 -7.01 -9.13
C PHE A 53 -6.87 -7.15 -9.97
N LEU A 54 -6.04 -8.17 -9.72
CA LEU A 54 -4.87 -8.47 -10.53
C LEU A 54 -5.26 -8.55 -12.02
N ASP A 55 -4.44 -7.90 -12.87
CA ASP A 55 -4.59 -7.79 -14.33
C ASP A 55 -5.83 -7.01 -14.79
N ALA A 56 -6.59 -6.38 -13.88
CA ALA A 56 -7.68 -5.50 -14.29
C ALA A 56 -7.13 -4.20 -14.89
N GLY A 57 -7.60 -3.90 -16.10
CA GLY A 57 -7.29 -2.66 -16.82
C GLY A 57 -8.56 -1.93 -17.27
N LYS A 58 -8.37 -0.86 -18.05
CA LYS A 58 -9.47 -0.02 -18.56
C LYS A 58 -10.55 -0.84 -19.27
N GLY A 59 -11.80 -0.61 -18.88
CA GLY A 59 -12.98 -1.32 -19.40
C GLY A 59 -13.40 -2.54 -18.58
N SER A 60 -12.56 -2.99 -17.63
CA SER A 60 -12.92 -4.06 -16.69
C SER A 60 -14.04 -3.61 -15.75
N GLN A 61 -14.89 -4.54 -15.34
CA GLN A 61 -15.87 -4.32 -14.28
C GLN A 61 -15.79 -5.49 -13.30
N VAL A 62 -15.31 -5.21 -12.10
CA VAL A 62 -15.09 -6.23 -11.06
C VAL A 62 -15.75 -5.77 -9.77
N SER A 63 -16.53 -6.63 -9.14
CA SER A 63 -17.27 -6.29 -7.92
C SER A 63 -16.34 -5.78 -6.82
N GLY A 64 -16.68 -4.63 -6.25
CA GLY A 64 -15.95 -3.96 -5.18
C GLY A 64 -14.74 -3.15 -5.63
N MET A 65 -14.56 -2.92 -6.93
CA MET A 65 -13.56 -1.97 -7.48
C MET A 65 -13.82 -0.54 -6.97
N SER A 66 -15.06 -0.20 -6.64
CA SER A 66 -15.43 1.02 -5.93
C SER A 66 -14.70 1.20 -4.59
N GLU A 67 -14.47 0.12 -3.83
CA GLU A 67 -13.67 0.17 -2.59
C GLU A 67 -12.19 0.42 -2.86
N LEU A 68 -11.64 -0.15 -3.94
CA LEU A 68 -10.27 0.18 -4.37
C LEU A 68 -10.17 1.66 -4.78
N LYS A 69 -11.18 2.20 -5.46
CA LYS A 69 -11.22 3.63 -5.79
C LYS A 69 -11.23 4.52 -4.55
N LYS A 70 -11.88 4.10 -3.45
CA LYS A 70 -11.80 4.80 -2.15
C LYS A 70 -10.38 4.79 -1.59
N TYR A 71 -9.63 3.69 -1.71
CA TYR A 71 -8.21 3.64 -1.36
C TYR A 71 -7.42 4.68 -2.16
N PHE A 72 -7.59 4.74 -3.48
CA PHE A 72 -6.90 5.72 -4.32
C PHE A 72 -7.28 7.16 -3.94
N SER A 73 -8.54 7.37 -3.54
CA SER A 73 -9.02 8.66 -3.07
C SER A 73 -8.38 9.06 -1.73
N ARG A 74 -8.28 8.13 -0.79
CA ARG A 74 -7.62 8.34 0.52
C ARG A 74 -6.18 8.84 0.37
N PHE A 75 -5.44 8.31 -0.61
CA PHE A 75 -4.06 8.71 -0.89
C PHE A 75 -3.91 9.83 -1.93
N GLY A 76 -5.03 10.46 -2.31
CA GLY A 76 -5.07 11.68 -3.12
C GLY A 76 -5.00 11.48 -4.64
N TYR A 77 -5.03 10.24 -5.14
CA TYR A 77 -4.93 9.95 -6.57
C TYR A 77 -6.25 10.12 -7.32
N LEU A 78 -7.37 10.02 -6.62
CA LEU A 78 -8.70 10.05 -7.22
C LEU A 78 -9.60 11.02 -6.44
N PRO A 79 -10.17 12.06 -7.07
CA PRO A 79 -11.10 12.94 -6.38
C PRO A 79 -12.39 12.19 -6.01
N ILE A 80 -12.98 12.56 -4.88
CA ILE A 80 -14.29 12.05 -4.46
C ILE A 80 -15.32 12.59 -5.46
N PRO A 81 -16.16 11.74 -6.08
CA PRO A 81 -17.20 12.19 -7.01
C PRO A 81 -18.30 12.93 -6.24
N ASP A 82 -19.03 13.83 -6.92
CA ASP A 82 -20.13 14.61 -6.31
C ASP A 82 -21.24 13.74 -5.68
N THR A 83 -21.40 12.52 -6.18
CA THR A 83 -22.35 11.53 -5.65
C THR A 83 -21.86 10.82 -4.39
N ASN A 84 -20.62 11.07 -3.96
CA ASN A 84 -19.86 10.35 -2.93
C ASN A 84 -19.73 8.84 -3.17
N ASN A 85 -20.06 8.35 -4.36
CA ASN A 85 -20.09 6.93 -4.69
C ASN A 85 -19.28 6.62 -5.93
N PHE A 86 -18.24 5.81 -5.75
CA PHE A 86 -17.47 5.25 -6.86
C PHE A 86 -18.21 4.08 -7.52
N THR A 87 -18.01 3.93 -8.82
CA THR A 87 -18.50 2.76 -9.58
C THR A 87 -17.48 1.64 -9.60
N ASP A 88 -17.95 0.41 -9.87
CA ASP A 88 -17.09 -0.76 -10.03
C ASP A 88 -16.39 -0.87 -11.40
N ILE A 89 -16.55 0.14 -12.27
CA ILE A 89 -15.99 0.16 -13.63
C ILE A 89 -14.57 0.74 -13.58
N PHE A 90 -13.61 0.08 -14.21
CA PHE A 90 -12.28 0.64 -14.45
C PHE A 90 -12.36 1.66 -15.61
N ASP A 91 -12.73 2.89 -15.28
CA ASP A 91 -12.89 3.98 -16.23
C ASP A 91 -11.56 4.69 -16.57
N LYS A 92 -11.63 5.67 -17.48
CA LYS A 92 -10.47 6.47 -17.88
C LYS A 92 -9.88 7.28 -16.73
N GLN A 93 -10.70 7.75 -15.79
CA GLN A 93 -10.23 8.55 -14.66
C GLN A 93 -9.43 7.70 -13.69
N PHE A 94 -9.91 6.49 -13.41
CA PHE A 94 -9.20 5.53 -12.57
C PHE A 94 -7.90 5.05 -13.23
N GLN A 95 -7.87 4.87 -14.55
CA GLN A 95 -6.62 4.60 -15.26
C GLN A 95 -5.57 5.71 -15.04
N SER A 96 -5.97 6.98 -15.13
CA SER A 96 -5.08 8.11 -14.84
C SER A 96 -4.59 8.09 -13.39
N ALA A 97 -5.44 7.69 -12.44
CA ALA A 97 -5.06 7.56 -11.03
C ALA A 97 -4.04 6.43 -10.83
N VAL A 98 -4.20 5.28 -11.50
CA VAL A 98 -3.23 4.17 -11.48
C VAL A 98 -1.89 4.59 -12.08
N LEU A 99 -1.89 5.29 -13.21
CA LEU A 99 -0.66 5.81 -13.82
C LEU A 99 0.08 6.77 -12.87
N ALA A 100 -0.64 7.66 -12.19
CA ALA A 100 -0.08 8.57 -11.20
C ALA A 100 0.47 7.82 -9.98
N TYR A 101 -0.25 6.81 -9.49
CA TYR A 101 0.17 5.94 -8.39
C TYR A 101 1.49 5.23 -8.71
N GLN A 102 1.55 4.57 -9.87
CA GLN A 102 2.76 3.88 -10.32
C GLN A 102 3.94 4.85 -10.45
N THR A 103 3.71 6.02 -11.05
CA THR A 103 4.75 7.05 -11.23
C THR A 103 5.28 7.53 -9.87
N ASN A 104 4.40 7.85 -8.92
CA ASN A 104 4.80 8.40 -7.62
C ASN A 104 5.50 7.39 -6.72
N LEU A 105 5.20 6.10 -6.88
CA LEU A 105 5.81 5.03 -6.09
C LEU A 105 6.95 4.32 -6.82
N GLY A 106 7.41 4.87 -7.96
CA GLY A 106 8.54 4.30 -8.71
C GLY A 106 8.28 2.90 -9.27
N LEU A 107 7.01 2.56 -9.54
CA LEU A 107 6.60 1.28 -10.12
C LEU A 107 6.65 1.34 -11.67
N PRO A 108 6.63 0.17 -12.36
CA PRO A 108 6.38 0.14 -13.79
C PRO A 108 5.07 0.85 -14.15
N VAL A 109 5.13 1.81 -15.08
CA VAL A 109 3.99 2.66 -15.44
C VAL A 109 3.20 2.00 -16.58
N THR A 110 2.35 1.04 -16.23
CA THR A 110 1.51 0.26 -17.15
C THR A 110 0.10 0.83 -17.31
N GLY A 111 -0.41 1.53 -16.30
CA GLY A 111 -1.81 1.95 -16.21
C GLY A 111 -2.80 0.81 -15.96
N GLU A 112 -2.30 -0.36 -15.56
CA GLU A 112 -3.06 -1.57 -15.24
C GLU A 112 -2.76 -2.00 -13.79
N LEU A 113 -3.65 -2.80 -13.18
CA LEU A 113 -3.44 -3.36 -11.85
C LEU A 113 -2.58 -4.63 -11.93
N ASP A 114 -1.35 -4.46 -12.41
CA ASP A 114 -0.34 -5.51 -12.50
C ASP A 114 0.15 -5.99 -11.11
N SER A 115 0.99 -7.03 -11.11
CA SER A 115 1.48 -7.65 -9.87
C SER A 115 2.23 -6.69 -8.96
N ASP A 116 3.05 -5.80 -9.51
CA ASP A 116 3.84 -4.84 -8.73
C ASP A 116 2.92 -3.79 -8.11
N THR A 117 1.92 -3.33 -8.86
CA THR A 117 0.90 -2.38 -8.41
C THR A 117 0.03 -2.98 -7.31
N ILE A 118 -0.51 -4.18 -7.50
CA ILE A 118 -1.34 -4.86 -6.50
C ILE A 118 -0.55 -5.19 -5.23
N SER A 119 0.69 -5.68 -5.37
CA SER A 119 1.53 -5.97 -4.21
C SER A 119 1.83 -4.73 -3.37
N THR A 120 1.95 -3.56 -4.00
CA THR A 120 2.15 -2.27 -3.33
C THR A 120 0.84 -1.78 -2.69
N ILE A 121 -0.30 -1.92 -3.37
CA ILE A 121 -1.63 -1.55 -2.85
C ILE A 121 -1.96 -2.29 -1.56
N VAL A 122 -1.70 -3.60 -1.51
CA VAL A 122 -2.01 -4.44 -0.34
C VAL A 122 -0.90 -4.42 0.73
N SER A 123 0.22 -3.75 0.46
CA SER A 123 1.26 -3.57 1.47
C SER A 123 0.80 -2.54 2.51
N PRO A 124 1.01 -2.81 3.82
CA PRO A 124 0.81 -1.81 4.85
C PRO A 124 1.67 -0.58 4.59
N ARG A 125 1.17 0.60 4.96
CA ARG A 125 1.79 1.87 4.61
C ARG A 125 1.42 3.01 5.56
N CYS A 126 2.13 4.13 5.44
CA CYS A 126 1.76 5.41 6.02
C CYS A 126 0.42 5.92 5.46
N GLY A 127 -0.36 6.58 6.32
CA GLY A 127 -1.67 7.17 6.05
C GLY A 127 -1.64 8.58 5.45
N VAL A 128 -0.46 9.20 5.34
CA VAL A 128 -0.29 10.51 4.70
C VAL A 128 -0.53 10.41 3.18
N SER A 129 -1.16 11.44 2.60
CA SER A 129 -1.43 11.50 1.15
C SER A 129 -0.13 11.54 0.32
N ASP A 130 -0.09 10.79 -0.77
CA ASP A 130 1.06 10.77 -1.69
C ASP A 130 1.07 11.98 -2.63
N THR A 131 -0.12 12.50 -2.95
CA THR A 131 -0.31 13.55 -3.93
C THR A 131 -0.88 14.82 -3.32
N LYS A 132 -0.74 15.88 -4.12
CA LYS A 132 -1.29 17.21 -3.90
C LYS A 132 -2.81 17.24 -4.01
N THR A 133 -3.40 18.18 -3.28
CA THR A 133 -4.39 19.11 -3.83
C THR A 133 -3.63 20.21 -4.63
N HIS A 134 -3.70 20.16 -5.97
CA HIS A 134 -3.28 21.18 -6.96
C HIS A 134 -1.80 21.30 -7.43
N ASN A 135 -1.66 21.14 -8.76
CA ASN A 135 -0.71 21.68 -9.75
C ASN A 135 0.56 22.42 -9.27
N ALA A 136 1.56 21.69 -8.78
CA ALA A 136 2.96 22.15 -8.86
C ALA A 136 3.89 20.94 -8.81
N THR A 137 5.09 21.07 -9.37
CA THR A 137 6.15 20.07 -9.34
C THR A 137 6.69 19.88 -7.91
N PHE A 138 6.84 18.64 -7.45
CA PHE A 138 7.59 18.35 -6.23
C PHE A 138 9.05 18.79 -6.42
N HIS A 139 9.63 19.47 -5.43
CA HIS A 139 11.09 19.51 -5.30
C HIS A 139 11.54 18.18 -4.72
N ALA A 140 11.49 17.13 -5.54
CA ALA A 140 12.05 15.83 -5.24
C ALA A 140 13.53 15.84 -5.62
N THR A 141 14.41 15.52 -4.68
CA THR A 141 15.75 15.06 -5.03
C THR A 141 15.69 13.57 -5.33
N LYS A 142 16.83 12.95 -5.70
CA LYS A 142 16.88 11.49 -5.88
C LYS A 142 16.55 10.70 -4.60
N HIS A 143 16.58 11.32 -3.41
CA HIS A 143 16.52 10.59 -2.13
C HIS A 143 15.30 11.00 -1.29
N PHE A 144 15.04 12.31 -1.15
CA PHE A 144 13.93 12.83 -0.33
C PHE A 144 13.06 13.84 -1.09
N ALA A 145 11.81 13.99 -0.62
CA ALA A 145 10.85 14.99 -1.06
C ALA A 145 10.38 15.84 0.12
N TYR A 146 9.93 17.07 -0.15
CA TYR A 146 9.27 17.94 0.84
C TYR A 146 7.78 18.08 0.53
N PHE A 147 6.98 18.31 1.58
CA PHE A 147 5.61 18.76 1.38
C PHE A 147 5.58 20.10 0.61
N TYR A 148 4.46 20.34 -0.08
CA TYR A 148 4.22 21.63 -0.72
C TYR A 148 4.25 22.77 0.31
N GLY A 149 4.83 23.91 -0.06
CA GLY A 149 5.08 25.03 0.87
C GLY A 149 6.29 24.82 1.78
N GLN A 150 6.93 23.64 1.74
CA GLN A 150 8.09 23.27 2.56
C GLN A 150 7.91 23.68 4.03
N PRO A 151 6.85 23.19 4.70
CA PRO A 151 6.58 23.51 6.10
C PRO A 151 7.79 23.14 6.96
N ARG A 152 8.18 24.07 7.84
CA ARG A 152 9.31 23.93 8.76
C ARG A 152 8.93 24.52 10.10
N TRP A 153 9.56 24.02 11.15
CA TRP A 153 9.54 24.65 12.46
C TRP A 153 10.30 25.99 12.39
N VAL A 154 9.60 27.10 12.57
CA VAL A 154 10.16 28.46 12.46
C VAL A 154 10.80 28.84 13.79
N ARG A 155 12.05 28.39 14.00
CA ARG A 155 12.84 28.66 15.21
C ARG A 155 14.27 29.06 14.88
N GLN A 156 14.94 29.71 15.82
CA GLN A 156 16.38 29.96 15.72
C GLN A 156 17.14 28.63 15.82
N ALA A 157 18.14 28.44 14.96
CA ALA A 157 18.97 27.24 14.98
C ALA A 157 20.00 27.31 16.13
N PRO A 158 20.37 26.16 16.76
CA PRO A 158 19.84 24.81 16.50
C PRO A 158 18.41 24.64 16.99
N VAL A 159 17.59 23.93 16.20
CA VAL A 159 16.17 23.73 16.53
C VAL A 159 16.05 22.68 17.63
N VAL A 160 15.44 23.05 18.76
CA VAL A 160 15.04 22.11 19.82
C VAL A 160 13.53 21.91 19.73
N LEU A 161 13.11 20.68 19.50
CA LEU A 161 11.70 20.27 19.48
C LEU A 161 11.40 19.43 20.72
N THR A 162 10.31 19.74 21.40
CA THR A 162 9.83 18.93 22.52
C THR A 162 8.89 17.83 22.02
N TYR A 163 8.92 16.67 22.65
CA TYR A 163 7.95 15.60 22.38
C TYR A 163 7.40 15.00 23.67
N ALA A 164 6.18 14.46 23.57
CA ALA A 164 5.52 13.80 24.68
C ALA A 164 4.61 12.67 24.18
N PHE A 165 4.44 11.65 25.02
CA PHE A 165 3.50 10.56 24.79
C PHE A 165 2.15 10.86 25.45
N SER A 166 1.06 10.49 24.77
CA SER A 166 -0.29 10.59 25.33
C SER A 166 -0.40 9.77 26.62
N GLN A 167 -1.12 10.29 27.61
CA GLN A 167 -1.43 9.53 28.82
C GLN A 167 -2.61 8.57 28.61
N ASN A 168 -3.50 8.88 27.67
CA ASN A 168 -4.77 8.17 27.48
C ASN A 168 -4.78 7.27 26.23
N ASN A 169 -3.94 7.57 25.25
CA ASN A 169 -3.91 6.88 23.96
C ASN A 169 -2.58 6.14 23.79
N MET A 170 -2.47 4.98 24.44
CA MET A 170 -1.29 4.13 24.46
C MET A 170 -1.67 2.66 24.40
N ILE A 171 -0.78 1.85 23.80
CA ILE A 171 -0.85 0.38 23.90
C ILE A 171 -0.26 -0.11 25.23
N SER A 172 -0.78 -1.23 25.75
CA SER A 172 -0.36 -1.78 27.05
C SER A 172 0.60 -2.98 26.97
N TYR A 173 0.68 -3.63 25.81
CA TYR A 173 1.47 -4.86 25.63
C TYR A 173 2.96 -4.59 25.34
N ILE A 174 3.35 -3.33 25.12
CA ILE A 174 4.75 -2.87 25.10
C ILE A 174 4.90 -1.88 26.24
N SER A 175 5.94 -2.06 27.07
CA SER A 175 6.19 -1.14 28.18
C SER A 175 6.51 0.27 27.67
N LEU A 176 6.08 1.30 28.41
CA LEU A 176 6.38 2.69 28.09
C LEU A 176 7.89 2.93 27.94
N ASN A 177 8.72 2.27 28.75
CA ASN A 177 10.18 2.35 28.61
C ASN A 177 10.68 1.75 27.29
N GLY A 178 10.07 0.66 26.82
CA GLY A 178 10.37 0.07 25.51
C GLY A 178 10.03 1.03 24.37
N ILE A 179 8.84 1.64 24.42
CA ILE A 179 8.41 2.66 23.45
C ILE A 179 9.36 3.87 23.46
N ARG A 180 9.64 4.44 24.64
CA ARG A 180 10.61 5.53 24.82
C ARG A 180 11.97 5.22 24.22
N THR A 181 12.48 4.00 24.45
CA THR A 181 13.77 3.57 23.91
C THR A 181 13.76 3.56 22.38
N VAL A 182 12.70 3.03 21.76
CA VAL A 182 12.55 3.02 20.30
C VAL A 182 12.48 4.44 19.74
N PHE A 183 11.66 5.31 20.32
CA PHE A 183 11.52 6.69 19.85
C PHE A 183 12.81 7.49 20.01
N LYS A 184 13.56 7.31 21.10
CA LYS A 184 14.89 7.91 21.25
C LYS A 184 15.85 7.50 20.13
N ARG A 185 15.83 6.22 19.72
CA ARG A 185 16.62 5.76 18.56
C ARG A 185 16.13 6.41 17.26
N ALA A 186 14.83 6.45 17.02
CA ALA A 186 14.24 7.04 15.83
C ALA A 186 14.56 8.55 15.71
N PHE A 187 14.41 9.31 16.79
CA PHE A 187 14.82 10.72 16.84
C PHE A 187 16.31 10.91 16.60
N SER A 188 17.16 10.11 17.25
CA SER A 188 18.62 10.21 17.10
C SER A 188 19.10 10.01 15.66
N ARG A 189 18.38 9.21 14.85
CA ARG A 189 18.70 9.06 13.42
C ARG A 189 18.58 10.38 12.67
N TRP A 190 17.56 11.17 12.96
CA TRP A 190 17.38 12.50 12.37
C TRP A 190 18.37 13.52 12.95
N GLU A 191 18.63 13.49 14.25
CA GLU A 191 19.65 14.37 14.90
C GLU A 191 21.05 14.19 14.31
N GLN A 192 21.36 12.99 13.79
CA GLN A 192 22.67 12.70 13.18
C GLN A 192 22.86 13.32 11.80
N VAL A 193 21.78 13.66 11.09
CA VAL A 193 21.85 14.10 9.69
C VAL A 193 21.38 15.54 9.46
N ILE A 194 20.69 16.16 10.44
CA ILE A 194 20.26 17.56 10.39
C ILE A 194 20.47 18.25 11.76
N PRO A 195 20.61 19.59 11.81
CA PRO A 195 20.87 20.33 13.07
C PRO A 195 19.59 20.55 13.90
N VAL A 196 18.99 19.44 14.34
CA VAL A 196 17.83 19.38 15.24
C VAL A 196 18.18 18.60 16.50
N SER A 197 17.47 18.84 17.59
CA SER A 197 17.50 18.02 18.80
C SER A 197 16.09 17.82 19.36
N PHE A 198 15.86 16.68 20.00
CA PHE A 198 14.56 16.30 20.54
C PHE A 198 14.63 16.11 22.05
N MET A 199 13.70 16.73 22.77
CA MET A 199 13.62 16.67 24.22
C MET A 199 12.27 16.11 24.67
N GLU A 200 12.28 14.99 25.39
CA GLU A 200 11.05 14.47 26.00
C GLU A 200 10.61 15.39 27.13
N ILE A 201 9.34 15.75 27.17
CA ILE A 201 8.70 16.49 28.26
C ILE A 201 7.47 15.75 28.78
N GLU A 202 7.03 16.07 30.00
CA GLU A 202 5.86 15.44 30.62
C GLU A 202 4.53 16.05 30.15
N ASP A 203 4.52 17.36 29.89
CA ASP A 203 3.31 18.06 29.46
C ASP A 203 3.02 17.81 27.98
N TYR A 204 2.13 16.85 27.74
CA TYR A 204 1.66 16.50 26.41
C TYR A 204 1.02 17.68 25.66
N SER A 205 0.38 18.60 26.37
CA SER A 205 -0.38 19.67 25.72
C SER A 205 0.49 20.78 25.16
N SER A 206 1.68 20.99 25.75
CA SER A 206 2.66 21.99 25.30
C SER A 206 3.78 21.42 24.43
N ALA A 207 3.83 20.10 24.23
CA ALA A 207 4.83 19.47 23.38
C ALA A 207 4.64 19.85 21.90
N ASP A 208 5.75 20.10 21.21
CA ASP A 208 5.74 20.34 19.75
C ASP A 208 5.26 19.10 19.03
N ILE A 209 5.77 17.93 19.43
CA ILE A 209 5.47 16.63 18.84
C ILE A 209 4.65 15.80 19.83
N ARG A 210 3.44 15.44 19.44
CA ARG A 210 2.45 14.78 20.29
C ARG A 210 2.14 13.39 19.77
N ILE A 211 2.66 12.38 20.47
CA ILE A 211 2.66 10.98 20.05
C ILE A 211 1.55 10.21 20.78
N GLY A 212 0.73 9.47 20.04
CA GLY A 212 -0.28 8.60 20.64
C GLY A 212 -0.68 7.42 19.75
N PHE A 213 -1.22 6.38 20.38
CA PHE A 213 -1.75 5.18 19.73
C PHE A 213 -3.29 5.22 19.77
N TYR A 214 -3.93 5.23 18.60
CA TYR A 214 -5.37 5.44 18.47
C TYR A 214 -6.02 4.30 17.69
N TYR A 215 -7.30 4.04 17.95
CA TYR A 215 -8.11 3.10 17.17
C TYR A 215 -9.07 3.87 16.27
N GLY A 216 -9.33 3.36 15.06
CA GLY A 216 -10.43 3.81 14.21
C GLY A 216 -10.51 5.32 14.04
N ASP A 217 -11.72 5.89 14.10
CA ASP A 217 -11.92 7.33 14.17
C ASP A 217 -11.46 7.89 15.51
N HIS A 218 -10.55 8.86 15.44
CA HIS A 218 -9.93 9.53 16.58
C HIS A 218 -9.96 11.05 16.46
N GLY A 219 -10.92 11.58 15.69
CA GLY A 219 -11.29 13.00 15.72
C GLY A 219 -10.41 13.95 14.91
N ASP A 220 -9.54 13.44 14.04
CA ASP A 220 -8.72 14.24 13.13
C ASP A 220 -9.12 14.14 11.66
N GLY A 221 -10.18 13.38 11.36
CA GLY A 221 -10.67 13.16 10.00
C GLY A 221 -9.89 12.11 9.20
N GLN A 222 -8.91 11.44 9.80
CA GLN A 222 -8.10 10.38 9.17
C GLN A 222 -8.22 9.07 9.96
N PRO A 223 -9.40 8.42 9.98
CA PRO A 223 -9.60 7.22 10.79
C PRO A 223 -8.65 6.10 10.37
N PHE A 224 -8.15 5.36 11.36
CA PHE A 224 -7.43 4.13 11.17
C PHE A 224 -8.35 2.99 10.75
N ASP A 225 -7.79 1.96 10.12
CA ASP A 225 -8.53 0.91 9.40
C ASP A 225 -8.35 -0.50 9.96
N GLY A 226 -7.59 -0.66 11.05
CA GLY A 226 -7.50 -1.92 11.80
C GLY A 226 -6.16 -2.60 11.64
N VAL A 227 -6.16 -3.92 11.54
CA VAL A 227 -4.89 -4.68 11.45
C VAL A 227 -4.34 -4.58 10.03
N LEU A 228 -3.12 -4.07 9.91
CA LEU A 228 -2.50 -3.69 8.65
C LEU A 228 -3.32 -2.63 7.89
N GLY A 229 -2.84 -2.23 6.70
CA GLY A 229 -3.42 -1.10 5.97
C GLY A 229 -2.68 0.18 6.32
N VAL A 230 -3.32 1.09 7.04
CA VAL A 230 -2.69 2.32 7.53
C VAL A 230 -2.05 2.10 8.90
N LEU A 231 -0.72 2.15 8.92
CA LEU A 231 0.07 1.90 10.12
C LEU A 231 0.09 3.11 11.08
N ALA A 232 0.20 4.30 10.52
CA ALA A 232 0.38 5.56 11.24
C ALA A 232 0.14 6.75 10.31
N HIS A 233 0.02 7.94 10.88
CA HIS A 233 0.17 9.20 10.16
C HIS A 233 0.67 10.31 11.07
N ALA A 234 1.36 11.27 10.48
CA ALA A 234 1.83 12.47 11.15
C ALA A 234 1.47 13.74 10.38
N PHE A 235 1.38 14.84 11.12
CA PHE A 235 1.06 16.15 10.59
C PHE A 235 2.33 16.99 10.51
N SER A 236 2.58 17.56 9.33
CA SER A 236 3.75 18.39 9.06
C SER A 236 3.86 19.61 10.00
N PRO A 237 5.04 20.24 10.11
CA PRO A 237 5.20 21.44 10.91
C PRO A 237 4.15 22.52 10.62
N GLU A 238 3.67 23.28 11.61
CA GLU A 238 4.00 23.21 13.05
C GLU A 238 2.96 22.42 13.86
N ASN A 239 2.21 21.50 13.22
CA ASN A 239 1.12 20.78 13.90
C ASN A 239 1.64 19.70 14.88
N GLY A 240 2.59 18.89 14.40
CA GLY A 240 3.36 17.92 15.20
C GLY A 240 2.59 16.77 15.82
N ARG A 241 1.29 16.59 15.49
CA ARG A 241 0.57 15.36 15.86
C ARG A 241 1.17 14.17 15.13
N PHE A 242 1.36 13.07 15.86
CA PHE A 242 1.91 11.81 15.37
C PHE A 242 1.07 10.68 15.96
N HIS A 243 0.24 10.07 15.13
CA HIS A 243 -0.67 9.01 15.52
C HIS A 243 -0.22 7.66 14.95
N LEU A 244 -0.26 6.62 15.78
CA LEU A 244 -0.05 5.23 15.38
C LEU A 244 -1.34 4.44 15.53
N ASP A 245 -1.62 3.50 14.63
CA ASP A 245 -2.79 2.63 14.79
C ASP A 245 -2.55 1.63 15.93
N ALA A 246 -3.38 1.72 16.97
CA ALA A 246 -3.33 0.85 18.14
C ALA A 246 -3.79 -0.59 17.83
N SER A 247 -4.45 -0.82 16.70
CA SER A 247 -4.88 -2.12 16.20
C SER A 247 -3.72 -2.98 15.72
N GLU A 248 -2.60 -2.36 15.37
CA GLU A 248 -1.44 -3.07 14.83
C GLU A 248 -0.75 -3.94 15.87
N THR A 249 -0.11 -4.99 15.39
CA THR A 249 0.82 -5.77 16.22
C THR A 249 2.20 -5.13 16.18
N TRP A 250 2.42 -4.11 17.00
CA TRP A 250 3.70 -3.43 17.10
C TRP A 250 4.78 -4.36 17.69
N ALA A 251 5.97 -4.30 17.11
CA ALA A 251 7.15 -5.00 17.59
C ALA A 251 8.32 -4.04 17.74
N ILE A 252 8.96 -4.08 18.91
CA ILE A 252 10.27 -3.46 19.14
C ILE A 252 11.42 -4.45 18.93
N ASP A 253 11.08 -5.74 18.92
CA ASP A 253 11.96 -6.86 18.64
C ASP A 253 11.17 -8.02 18.02
N PHE A 254 11.56 -8.40 16.81
CA PHE A 254 10.93 -9.50 16.07
C PHE A 254 11.31 -10.89 16.60
N GLU A 255 12.31 -10.99 17.48
CA GLU A 255 12.61 -12.24 18.16
C GLU A 255 11.63 -12.53 19.29
N THR A 256 11.07 -11.51 19.92
CA THR A 256 10.08 -11.67 21.00
C THR A 256 8.66 -11.75 20.45
N VAL A 257 8.32 -10.93 19.45
CA VAL A 257 7.01 -10.95 18.81
C VAL A 257 7.04 -11.86 17.59
N LYS A 258 6.37 -13.02 17.61
CA LYS A 258 6.39 -14.02 16.53
C LYS A 258 5.24 -13.88 15.51
N SER A 259 4.33 -12.92 15.69
CA SER A 259 3.22 -12.68 14.76
C SER A 259 3.73 -12.38 13.35
N ARG A 260 3.14 -13.02 12.33
CA ARG A 260 3.49 -12.80 10.91
C ARG A 260 3.11 -11.41 10.41
N VAL A 261 2.14 -10.77 11.07
CA VAL A 261 1.69 -9.40 10.77
C VAL A 261 2.37 -8.37 11.65
N ALA A 262 3.40 -8.74 12.41
CA ALA A 262 4.10 -7.80 13.28
C ALA A 262 4.81 -6.69 12.48
N VAL A 263 4.66 -5.45 12.94
CA VAL A 263 5.20 -4.23 12.31
C VAL A 263 6.30 -3.65 13.20
N ASP A 264 7.45 -3.30 12.61
CA ASP A 264 8.56 -2.73 13.36
C ASP A 264 8.27 -1.27 13.75
N LEU A 265 8.15 -1.02 15.05
CA LEU A 265 7.79 0.30 15.58
C LEU A 265 8.86 1.36 15.28
N GLU A 266 10.14 0.99 15.26
CA GLU A 266 11.22 1.95 14.98
C GLU A 266 11.20 2.43 13.54
N SER A 267 10.91 1.53 12.59
CA SER A 267 10.81 1.84 11.18
C SER A 267 9.68 2.83 10.90
N VAL A 268 8.48 2.56 11.43
CA VAL A 268 7.34 3.48 11.28
C VAL A 268 7.63 4.79 12.00
N ALA A 269 8.18 4.76 13.22
CA ALA A 269 8.47 5.99 13.94
C ALA A 269 9.51 6.87 13.23
N THR A 270 10.55 6.26 12.66
CA THR A 270 11.57 7.00 11.90
C THR A 270 10.93 7.67 10.67
N HIS A 271 10.03 6.98 9.97
CA HIS A 271 9.27 7.52 8.83
C HIS A 271 8.38 8.71 9.24
N GLU A 272 7.51 8.54 10.24
CA GLU A 272 6.57 9.58 10.67
C GLU A 272 7.28 10.82 11.23
N ILE A 273 8.44 10.66 11.89
CA ILE A 273 9.26 11.81 12.30
C ILE A 273 9.73 12.61 11.09
N GLY A 274 10.01 11.98 9.94
CA GLY A 274 10.32 12.68 8.69
C GLY A 274 9.18 13.60 8.27
N HIS A 275 7.92 13.16 8.38
CA HIS A 275 6.75 14.02 8.14
C HIS A 275 6.65 15.16 9.14
N VAL A 276 6.87 14.89 10.44
CA VAL A 276 6.94 15.92 11.49
C VAL A 276 8.05 16.94 11.24
N LEU A 277 9.09 16.58 10.48
CA LEU A 277 10.17 17.47 10.05
C LEU A 277 9.90 18.16 8.69
N GLY A 278 8.80 17.83 8.01
CA GLY A 278 8.36 18.47 6.77
C GLY A 278 8.68 17.69 5.49
N LEU A 279 9.15 16.45 5.59
CA LEU A 279 9.39 15.59 4.43
C LEU A 279 8.09 14.98 3.93
N ALA A 280 7.95 14.88 2.61
CA ALA A 280 6.92 14.10 1.94
C ALA A 280 7.44 12.70 1.60
N HIS A 281 6.55 11.83 1.12
CA HIS A 281 6.94 10.50 0.66
C HIS A 281 7.98 10.55 -0.48
N SER A 282 8.91 9.61 -0.45
CA SER A 282 9.90 9.37 -1.51
C SER A 282 9.37 8.31 -2.48
N SER A 283 9.74 8.44 -3.76
CA SER A 283 9.47 7.43 -4.78
C SER A 283 10.50 6.29 -4.81
N VAL A 284 11.56 6.39 -4.00
CA VAL A 284 12.63 5.37 -3.92
C VAL A 284 12.26 4.32 -2.89
N LYS A 285 12.08 3.06 -3.33
CA LYS A 285 11.60 1.95 -2.49
C LYS A 285 12.49 1.67 -1.28
N GLU A 286 13.77 2.00 -1.34
CA GLU A 286 14.74 1.79 -0.27
C GLU A 286 14.75 2.94 0.76
N ALA A 287 14.23 4.12 0.42
CA ALA A 287 14.22 5.29 1.29
C ALA A 287 13.34 5.07 2.53
N VAL A 288 13.73 5.69 3.66
CA VAL A 288 12.94 5.71 4.90
C VAL A 288 11.58 6.31 4.59
N MET A 289 11.52 7.37 3.79
CA MET A 289 10.29 8.07 3.42
C MET A 289 9.45 7.39 2.32
N TYR A 290 9.79 6.19 1.85
CA TYR A 290 8.85 5.45 0.99
C TYR A 290 7.64 4.98 1.83
N PRO A 291 6.40 5.11 1.34
CA PRO A 291 5.22 4.98 2.18
C PRO A 291 4.94 3.57 2.70
N SER A 292 5.35 2.52 1.98
CA SER A 292 5.03 1.14 2.35
C SER A 292 6.11 0.50 3.21
N LEU A 293 5.67 -0.30 4.19
CA LEU A 293 6.51 -1.14 5.03
C LEU A 293 5.89 -2.54 5.12
N SER A 294 6.63 -3.56 4.67
CA SER A 294 6.15 -4.93 4.76
C SER A 294 6.19 -5.43 6.21
N PRO A 295 5.23 -6.26 6.65
CA PRO A 295 5.32 -6.93 7.95
C PRO A 295 6.64 -7.69 8.08
N ARG A 296 7.16 -7.81 9.31
CA ARG A 296 8.43 -8.50 9.61
C ARG A 296 9.67 -7.88 8.93
N SER A 297 9.55 -6.72 8.31
CA SER A 297 10.69 -5.99 7.74
C SER A 297 11.10 -4.82 8.64
N LYS A 298 12.36 -4.40 8.51
CA LYS A 298 12.90 -3.20 9.16
C LYS A 298 13.41 -2.24 8.11
N LYS A 299 13.15 -0.96 8.30
CA LYS A 299 13.55 0.12 7.40
C LYS A 299 14.12 1.30 8.19
N VAL A 300 15.30 1.07 8.72
CA VAL A 300 16.03 2.01 9.59
C VAL A 300 17.49 2.17 9.12
N GLY A 301 17.76 1.98 7.83
CA GLY A 301 19.11 2.04 7.24
C GLY A 301 19.54 3.48 6.85
N PRO A 302 20.85 3.73 6.68
CA PRO A 302 21.41 5.06 6.36
C PRO A 302 21.23 5.43 4.88
N GLN A 303 20.00 5.44 4.38
CA GLN A 303 19.71 5.69 2.94
C GLN A 303 18.99 7.00 2.64
N ASP A 304 18.82 7.87 3.64
CA ASP A 304 18.39 9.27 3.48
C ASP A 304 19.33 10.21 4.25
#